data_AF-A0A2S9GAI8-F1
#
_entry.id   AF-A0A2S9GAI8-F1
#
_cell.length_a   1.000
_cell.length_b   1.000
_cell.length_c   1.000
_cell.angle_alpha   90.00
_cell.angle_beta   90.00
_cell.angle_gamma   90.00
#
_symmetry.space_group_name_H-M   'P 1'
#
loop_
_entity.id
_entity.type
_entity.pdbx_description
1 polymer ?
#
loop_
_entity_poly.entity_id
_entity_poly.type
_entity_poly.pdbx_seq_one_letter_code
_entity_poly.pdbx_strand_id
1 'polypeptide(L)'
;RFFTGPLSYSATVPGGLFAPLLAVGALWGTVFLACFGAVWPDDVTHLAIPMALVGMAAFFAATIRAPLTGIVIVLEMTATTSVAV
;
A
#
# COMPACT_ATOMS: atom_id res chain seq x y z
N ARG A 1 -13.81 0.92 0.62
CA ARG A 1 -12.51 1.55 0.24
C ARG A 1 -12.19 1.30 -1.23
N PHE A 2 -12.06 0.04 -1.67
CA PHE A 2 -11.73 -0.29 -3.06
C PHE A 2 -12.71 0.30 -4.10
N PHE A 3 -14.03 0.17 -3.88
CA PHE A 3 -15.04 0.71 -4.80
C PHE A 3 -15.43 2.16 -4.50
N THR A 4 -15.54 2.50 -3.21
CA THR A 4 -15.96 3.84 -2.77
C THR A 4 -14.97 4.93 -3.16
N GLY A 5 -13.66 4.65 -3.18
CA GLY A 5 -12.64 5.63 -3.56
C GLY A 5 -12.78 6.13 -5.01
N PRO A 6 -12.75 5.24 -6.01
CA PRO A 6 -12.98 5.60 -7.41
C PRO A 6 -14.33 6.28 -7.65
N LEU A 7 -15.40 5.79 -7.00
CA LEU A 7 -16.73 6.40 -7.11
C LEU A 7 -16.74 7.85 -6.57
N SER A 8 -16.14 8.08 -5.40
CA SER A 8 -16.03 9.45 -4.86
C SER A 8 -15.16 10.37 -5.71
N TYR A 9 -14.08 9.84 -6.31
CA TYR A 9 -13.26 10.63 -7.23
C TYR A 9 -14.01 11.03 -8.50
N SER A 10 -14.94 10.19 -8.98
CA SER A 10 -15.77 10.50 -10.14
C SER A 10 -16.87 11.55 -9.88
N ALA A 11 -17.11 11.93 -8.61
CA ALA A 11 -18.25 12.77 -8.22
C ALA A 11 -18.09 14.28 -8.53
N THR A 12 -17.10 14.69 -9.33
CA THR A 12 -16.83 16.11 -9.70
C THR A 12 -16.60 17.07 -8.53
N VAL A 13 -16.43 16.56 -7.31
CA VAL A 13 -16.07 17.32 -6.12
C VAL A 13 -14.54 17.40 -6.03
N PRO A 14 -13.94 18.55 -5.63
CA PRO A 14 -12.50 18.65 -5.42
C PRO A 14 -12.00 17.60 -4.42
N GLY A 15 -11.14 16.68 -4.86
CA GLY A 15 -10.61 15.60 -4.04
C GLY A 15 -9.50 14.81 -4.72
N GLY A 16 -8.64 14.18 -3.91
CA GLY A 16 -7.50 13.39 -4.40
C GLY A 16 -7.69 11.88 -4.18
N LEU A 17 -7.13 11.07 -5.08
CA LEU A 17 -7.07 9.60 -4.94
C LEU A 17 -5.90 9.09 -4.10
N PHE A 18 -4.97 9.97 -3.73
CA PHE A 18 -3.70 9.59 -3.11
C PHE A 18 -3.86 8.75 -1.83
N ALA A 19 -4.53 9.28 -0.81
CA ALA A 19 -4.74 8.59 0.45
C ALA A 19 -5.60 7.30 0.34
N PRO A 20 -6.70 7.28 -0.45
CA PRO A 20 -7.44 6.05 -0.72
C PRO A 20 -6.59 4.93 -1.32
N LEU A 21 -5.70 5.24 -2.27
CA LEU A 21 -4.83 4.25 -2.90
C LEU A 21 -3.85 3.64 -1.90
N LEU A 22 -3.23 4.47 -1.05
CA LEU A 22 -2.32 3.99 -0.01
C LEU A 22 -3.04 3.09 1.00
N ALA A 23 -4.24 3.47 1.45
CA ALA A 23 -5.01 2.67 2.39
C ALA A 23 -5.41 1.30 1.81
N VAL A 24 -5.76 1.24 0.52
CA VAL A 24 -6.04 -0.03 -0.17
C VAL A 24 -4.76 -0.84 -0.39
N GLY A 25 -3.65 -0.20 -0.74
CA GLY A 25 -2.35 -0.85 -0.89
C GLY A 25 -1.85 -1.49 0.40
N ALA A 26 -1.94 -0.79 1.53
CA ALA A 26 -1.61 -1.34 2.85
C ALA A 26 -2.41 -2.61 3.15
N LEU A 27 -3.69 -2.60 2.81
CA LEU A 27 -4.60 -3.72 3.03
C LEU A 27 -4.25 -4.92 2.13
N TRP A 28 -3.85 -4.67 0.87
CA TRP A 28 -3.32 -5.75 0.01
C TRP A 28 -2.01 -6.33 0.55
N GLY A 29 -1.13 -5.50 1.10
CA GLY A 29 0.09 -5.95 1.78
C GLY A 29 -0.19 -6.87 2.97
N THR A 30 -1.13 -6.49 3.84
CA THR A 30 -1.49 -7.32 5.00
C THR A 30 -2.19 -8.62 4.59
N VAL A 31 -3.05 -8.59 3.56
CA VAL A 31 -3.67 -9.80 2.99
C VAL A 31 -2.60 -10.73 2.41
N PHE A 32 -1.63 -10.20 1.69
CA PHE A 32 -0.52 -10.99 1.16
C PHE A 32 0.25 -11.70 2.29
N LEU A 33 0.58 -10.98 3.37
CA LEU A 33 1.27 -11.59 4.51
C LEU A 33 0.42 -12.67 5.18
N ALA A 34 -0.89 -12.45 5.34
CA ALA A 34 -1.78 -13.45 5.92
C ALA A 34 -1.85 -14.73 5.08
N CYS A 35 -1.93 -14.59 3.74
CA CYS A 35 -1.88 -15.72 2.83
C CYS A 35 -0.52 -16.44 2.89
N PHE A 36 0.58 -15.70 2.94
CA PHE A 36 1.92 -16.26 3.04
C PHE A 36 2.12 -17.02 4.37
N GLY A 37 1.73 -16.41 5.49
CA GLY A 37 1.83 -17.01 6.82
C GLY A 37 0.91 -18.22 7.03
N ALA A 38 -0.12 -18.41 6.20
CA ALA A 38 -0.94 -19.62 6.24
C ALA A 38 -0.22 -20.85 5.61
N VAL A 39 0.77 -20.62 4.76
CA VAL A 39 1.52 -21.67 4.06
C VAL A 39 2.94 -21.81 4.61
N TRP A 40 3.50 -20.73 5.13
CA TRP A 40 4.85 -20.70 5.67
C TRP A 40 4.89 -21.28 7.10
N PRO A 41 5.85 -22.18 7.41
CA PRO A 41 5.92 -22.84 8.72
C PRO A 41 6.44 -21.94 9.85
N ASP A 42 7.21 -20.90 9.53
CA ASP A 42 7.79 -19.98 10.52
C ASP A 42 6.89 -18.77 10.81
N ASP A 43 7.12 -18.14 11.96
CA ASP A 43 6.42 -16.91 12.33
C ASP A 43 6.85 -15.72 11.46
N VAL A 44 5.91 -15.22 10.67
CA VAL A 44 6.09 -14.09 9.74
C VAL A 44 5.50 -12.77 10.27
N THR A 45 5.03 -12.73 11.52
CA THR A 45 4.40 -11.52 12.10
C THR A 45 5.29 -10.29 12.07
N HIS A 46 6.62 -10.47 12.14
CA HIS A 46 7.60 -9.39 12.02
C HIS A 46 7.57 -8.68 10.65
N LEU A 47 7.03 -9.31 9.60
CA LEU A 47 6.83 -8.70 8.28
C LEU A 47 5.52 -7.89 8.16
N ALA A 48 4.68 -7.81 9.20
CA ALA A 48 3.39 -7.13 9.14
C ALA A 48 3.50 -5.68 8.66
N ILE A 49 4.40 -4.90 9.27
CA ILE A 49 4.62 -3.50 8.91
C ILE A 49 5.34 -3.40 7.55
N PRO A 50 6.48 -4.09 7.31
CA PRO A 50 7.14 -4.07 6.00
C PRO A 50 6.20 -4.40 4.84
N MET A 51 5.40 -5.46 4.96
CA MET A 51 4.52 -5.87 3.88
C MET A 51 3.37 -4.87 3.65
N ALA A 52 2.86 -4.23 4.69
CA ALA A 52 1.91 -3.13 4.54
C ALA A 52 2.52 -1.94 3.78
N LEU A 53 3.76 -1.54 4.10
CA LEU A 53 4.47 -0.47 3.42
C LEU A 53 4.78 -0.79 1.95
N VAL A 54 5.23 -2.02 1.67
CA VAL A 54 5.42 -2.52 0.30
C VAL A 54 4.10 -2.51 -0.47
N GLY A 55 3.00 -2.95 0.16
CA GLY A 55 1.67 -2.92 -0.44
C GLY A 55 1.20 -1.50 -0.77
N MET A 56 1.44 -0.53 0.11
CA MET A 56 1.16 0.90 -0.14
C MET A 56 1.89 1.38 -1.39
N ALA A 57 3.21 1.15 -1.47
CA ALA A 57 4.04 1.60 -2.59
C ALA A 57 3.69 0.88 -3.90
N ALA A 58 3.51 -0.43 -3.86
CA ALA A 58 3.21 -1.25 -5.04
C ALA A 58 1.86 -0.92 -5.66
N PHE A 59 0.80 -0.79 -4.86
CA PHE A 59 -0.54 -0.46 -5.37
C PHE A 59 -0.59 0.96 -5.95
N PHE A 60 0.08 1.90 -5.29
CA PHE A 60 0.22 3.26 -5.79
C PHE A 60 0.98 3.30 -7.12
N ALA A 61 2.14 2.63 -7.18
CA ALA A 61 2.98 2.53 -8.37
C ALA A 61 2.25 1.90 -9.56
N ALA A 62 1.51 0.81 -9.33
CA ALA A 62 0.74 0.13 -10.36
C ALA A 62 -0.41 0.99 -10.92
N THR A 63 -1.05 1.79 -10.07
CA THR A 63 -2.20 2.62 -10.46
C THR A 63 -1.75 3.88 -11.23
N ILE A 64 -0.76 4.60 -10.69
CA ILE A 64 -0.34 5.91 -11.21
C ILE A 64 0.83 5.81 -12.18
N ARG A 65 1.46 4.63 -12.30
CA ARG A 65 2.62 4.36 -13.18
C ARG A 65 3.84 5.24 -12.88
N ALA A 66 3.97 5.67 -11.63
CA ALA A 66 5.11 6.45 -11.12
C ALA A 66 5.78 5.70 -9.95
N PRO A 67 6.55 4.63 -10.21
CA PRO A 67 7.04 3.73 -9.17
C PRO A 67 8.01 4.40 -8.20
N LEU A 68 8.98 5.16 -8.72
CA LEU A 68 9.95 5.87 -7.89
C LEU A 68 9.27 6.89 -6.97
N THR A 69 8.32 7.65 -7.50
CA THR A 69 7.53 8.62 -6.71
C THR A 69 6.71 7.92 -5.63
N GLY A 70 6.08 6.78 -5.95
CA GLY A 70 5.32 6.00 -4.97
C GLY A 70 6.17 5.50 -3.81
N ILE A 71 7.35 4.94 -4.12
CA ILE A 71 8.29 4.48 -3.10
C ILE A 71 8.71 5.66 -2.22
N VAL A 72 9.23 6.74 -2.80
CA VAL A 72 9.71 7.91 -2.04
C VAL A 72 8.62 8.48 -1.14
N ILE A 73 7.40 8.66 -1.63
CA ILE A 73 6.35 9.24 -0.77
C ILE A 73 6.00 8.32 0.40
N VAL A 74 5.93 6.99 0.20
CA VAL A 74 5.70 6.06 1.31
C VAL A 74 6.81 6.16 2.34
N LEU A 75 8.08 6.18 1.91
CA LEU A 75 9.22 6.33 2.82
C LEU A 75 9.16 7.64 3.60
N GLU A 76 8.84 8.76 2.94
CA GLU A 76 8.73 10.07 3.58
C GLU A 76 7.59 10.13 4.60
N MET A 77 6.41 9.58 4.29
CA MET A 77 5.26 9.62 5.21
C MET A 77 5.43 8.70 6.42
N THR A 78 6.17 7.60 6.29
CA THR A 78 6.32 6.60 7.37
C THR A 78 7.69 6.66 8.06
N ALA A 79 8.60 7.52 7.58
CA ALA A 79 9.97 7.68 8.07
C ALA A 79 10.73 6.33 8.19
N THR A 80 10.37 5.33 7.37
CA THR A 80 10.88 3.97 7.46
C THR A 80 11.65 3.62 6.18
N THR A 81 12.97 3.71 6.22
CA THR A 81 13.85 3.42 5.07
C THR A 81 14.34 1.97 4.98
N SER A 82 14.15 1.18 6.04
CA SER A 82 14.61 -0.22 6.12
C SER A 82 13.93 -1.16 5.12
N VAL A 83 12.81 -0.75 4.50
CA VAL A 83 12.05 -1.55 3.53
C VAL A 83 12.37 -1.15 2.08
N ALA A 84 13.21 -0.12 1.89
CA ALA A 84 13.59 0.36 0.56
C ALA A 84 14.72 -0.47 -0.08
N VAL A 85 15.44 -1.28 0.71
CA VAL A 85 16.67 -1.99 0.35
C VAL A 85 16.55 -3.47 0.73
#